data_AF-A0A2V9VDC8-F1
#
_entry.id   AF-A0A2V9VDC8-F1
#
_cell.length_a   1.000
_cell.length_b   1.000
_cell.length_c   1.000
_cell.angle_alpha   90.00
_cell.angle_beta   90.00
_cell.angle_gamma   90.00
#
_symmetry.space_group_name_H-M   'P 1'
#
loop_
_entity.id
_entity.type
_entity.pdbx_description
1 polymer ?
#
loop_
_entity_poly.entity_id
_entity_poly.type
_entity_poly.pdbx_seq_one_letter_code
_entity_poly.pdbx_strand_id
1 'polypeptide(L)'
;ALARNPKVSLAIDDNTFPHKVLLIRGSARLEPVDGIIPEYAVAAERYFGHEQGQAWIEQLGKMVPSMVRIRITPEWDRSARFSVALSQRAFRVTREQTIG
;
A
#
# COMPACT_ATOMS: atom_id res chain seq x y z
N ALA A 1 15.55 3.03 -0.82
CA ALA A 1 15.20 3.90 0.33
C ALA A 1 14.64 3.09 1.49
N LEU A 2 13.50 2.38 1.30
CA LEU A 2 12.87 1.57 2.34
C LEU A 2 13.77 0.48 2.96
N ALA A 3 14.66 -0.13 2.16
CA ALA A 3 15.63 -1.09 2.68
C ALA A 3 16.63 -0.48 3.70
N ARG A 4 16.90 0.83 3.62
CA ARG A 4 17.81 1.54 4.54
C ARG A 4 17.07 2.21 5.70
N ASN A 5 15.83 2.65 5.48
CA ASN A 5 14.97 3.22 6.51
C ASN A 5 13.57 2.62 6.37
N PRO A 6 13.20 1.65 7.24
CA PRO A 6 11.95 0.92 7.11
C PRO A 6 10.73 1.67 7.67
N LYS A 7 10.90 2.84 8.31
CA LYS A 7 9.79 3.57 8.92
C LYS A 7 8.84 4.11 7.85
N VAL A 8 7.54 3.81 7.99
CA VAL A 8 6.50 4.18 7.04
C VAL A 8 5.24 4.68 7.74
N SER A 9 4.42 5.43 6.99
CA SER A 9 3.03 5.74 7.32
C SER A 9 2.15 5.27 6.16
N LEU A 10 1.08 4.55 6.44
CA LEU A 10 0.10 4.03 5.50
C LEU A 10 -1.26 4.69 5.76
N ALA A 11 -1.89 5.19 4.70
CA ALA A 11 -3.27 5.65 4.72
C ALA A 11 -4.12 4.75 3.81
N ILE A 12 -5.26 4.31 4.32
CA ILE A 12 -6.29 3.60 3.55
C ILE A 12 -7.56 4.42 3.71
N ASP A 13 -8.14 4.90 2.62
CA ASP A 13 -9.37 5.69 2.63
C ASP A 13 -10.40 5.18 1.62
N ASP A 14 -11.63 5.66 1.78
CA ASP A 14 -12.69 5.52 0.79
C ASP A 14 -13.12 6.88 0.21
N ASN A 15 -13.59 6.85 -1.04
CA ASN A 15 -14.05 8.05 -1.75
C ASN A 15 -15.51 8.42 -1.40
N THR A 16 -16.18 7.67 -0.54
CA THR A 16 -17.62 7.83 -0.25
C THR A 16 -17.82 8.64 1.02
N PHE A 17 -18.68 9.66 0.96
CA PHE A 17 -19.02 10.44 2.15
C PHE A 17 -20.05 9.72 3.06
N PRO A 18 -19.89 9.74 4.40
CA PRO A 18 -18.76 10.29 5.14
C PRO A 18 -17.52 9.38 5.03
N HIS A 19 -16.39 10.00 4.71
CA HIS A 19 -15.14 9.29 4.44
C HIS A 19 -14.65 8.51 5.67
N LYS A 20 -14.17 7.29 5.43
CA LYS A 20 -13.45 6.49 6.42
C LYS A 20 -11.98 6.48 6.06
N VAL A 21 -11.13 6.84 7.02
CA VAL A 21 -9.67 6.82 6.85
C VAL A 21 -9.03 6.01 7.97
N LEU A 22 -8.17 5.07 7.60
CA LEU A 22 -7.31 4.32 8.49
C LEU A 22 -5.86 4.78 8.30
N LEU A 23 -5.27 5.32 9.36
CA LEU A 23 -3.87 5.74 9.40
C LEU A 23 -3.06 4.75 10.25
N ILE A 24 -2.00 4.19 9.68
CA ILE A 24 -1.10 3.24 10.34
C ILE A 24 0.31 3.79 10.28
N ARG A 25 0.99 3.84 11.43
CA ARG A 25 2.45 4.00 11.51
C ARG A 25 3.09 2.65 11.78
N GLY A 26 4.23 2.39 11.16
CA GLY A 26 4.91 1.12 11.35
C GLY A 26 6.24 1.02 10.62
N SER A 27 6.73 -0.22 10.53
CA SER A 27 7.93 -0.58 9.79
C SER A 27 7.59 -1.49 8.62
N ALA A 28 8.16 -1.21 7.45
CA ALA A 28 8.04 -2.00 6.25
C ALA A 28 9.19 -3.00 6.11
N ARG A 29 8.88 -4.23 5.75
CA ARG A 29 9.84 -5.25 5.29
C ARG A 29 9.55 -5.56 3.82
N LEU A 30 10.62 -5.62 3.03
CA LEU A 30 10.58 -6.00 1.62
C LEU A 30 11.01 -7.46 1.49
N GLU A 31 10.20 -8.26 0.82
CA GLU A 31 10.48 -9.67 0.52
C GLU A 31 10.40 -9.84 -1.00
N PRO A 32 11.55 -9.90 -1.71
CA PRO A 32 11.58 -10.25 -3.11
C PRO A 32 10.98 -11.65 -3.32
N VAL A 33 10.19 -11.81 -4.37
CA VAL A 33 9.54 -13.06 -4.77
C VAL A 33 9.77 -13.24 -6.26
N ASP A 34 10.28 -14.40 -6.65
CA ASP A 34 10.46 -14.72 -8.06
C ASP A 34 9.10 -14.94 -8.72
N GLY A 35 8.93 -14.35 -9.90
CA GLY A 35 7.68 -14.39 -10.65
C GLY A 35 6.52 -13.64 -9.97
N ILE A 36 5.31 -14.17 -10.15
CA ILE A 36 4.06 -13.53 -9.75
C ILE A 36 3.64 -13.99 -8.35
N ILE A 37 3.33 -13.03 -7.49
CA ILE A 37 2.83 -13.29 -6.13
C ILE A 37 1.45 -13.96 -6.22
N PRO A 38 1.22 -15.12 -5.58
CA PRO A 38 -0.06 -15.85 -5.65
C PRO A 38 -1.27 -15.01 -5.22
N GLU A 39 -1.11 -14.16 -4.21
CA GLU A 39 -2.16 -13.25 -3.74
C GLU A 39 -2.56 -12.22 -4.80
N TYR A 40 -1.62 -11.82 -5.67
CA TYR A 40 -1.92 -10.96 -6.81
C TYR A 40 -2.69 -11.73 -7.90
N ALA A 41 -2.37 -13.01 -8.14
CA ALA A 41 -3.11 -13.84 -9.08
C ALA A 41 -4.59 -14.02 -8.67
N VAL A 42 -4.83 -14.28 -7.38
CA VAL A 42 -6.20 -14.32 -6.83
C VAL A 42 -6.92 -12.98 -6.99
N ALA A 43 -6.21 -11.87 -6.77
CA ALA A 43 -6.78 -10.55 -6.97
C ALA A 43 -7.11 -10.27 -8.45
N ALA A 44 -6.22 -10.62 -9.38
CA ALA A 44 -6.43 -10.46 -10.81
C ALA A 44 -7.66 -11.23 -11.29
N GLU A 45 -7.83 -12.48 -10.85
CA GLU A 45 -9.03 -13.27 -11.14
C GLU A 45 -10.29 -12.64 -10.55
N ARG A 46 -10.23 -12.10 -9.32
CA ARG A 46 -11.36 -11.39 -8.72
C ARG A 46 -11.76 -10.12 -9.50
N TYR A 47 -10.79 -9.37 -10.01
CA TYR A 47 -11.04 -8.09 -10.69
C TYR A 47 -11.40 -8.25 -12.17
N PHE A 48 -10.81 -9.23 -12.86
CA PHE A 48 -10.98 -9.41 -14.30
C PHE A 48 -11.89 -10.59 -14.66
N GLY A 49 -12.27 -11.43 -13.70
CA GLY A 49 -12.91 -12.71 -13.95
C GLY A 49 -11.89 -13.81 -14.25
N HIS A 50 -12.36 -15.07 -14.28
CA HIS A 50 -11.51 -16.25 -14.39
C HIS A 50 -10.62 -16.23 -15.64
N GLU A 51 -11.22 -16.21 -16.83
CA GLU A 51 -10.48 -16.33 -18.10
C GLU A 51 -9.52 -15.16 -18.32
N GLN A 52 -10.01 -13.92 -18.19
CA GLN A 52 -9.21 -12.73 -18.41
C GLN A 52 -8.13 -12.54 -17.33
N GLY A 53 -8.40 -12.93 -16.09
CA GLY A 53 -7.43 -12.92 -14.99
C GLY A 53 -6.29 -13.88 -15.23
N GLN A 54 -6.57 -15.13 -15.64
CA GLN A 54 -5.55 -16.11 -15.95
C GLN A 54 -4.67 -15.68 -17.14
N ALA A 55 -5.29 -15.18 -18.23
CA ALA A 55 -4.56 -14.64 -19.37
C ALA A 55 -3.65 -13.45 -18.96
N TRP A 56 -4.15 -12.57 -18.09
CA TRP A 56 -3.35 -11.46 -17.56
C TRP A 56 -2.15 -11.95 -16.75
N ILE A 57 -2.32 -12.94 -15.88
CA ILE A 57 -1.22 -13.48 -15.06
C ILE A 57 -0.18 -14.19 -15.91
N GLU A 58 -0.60 -14.92 -16.94
CA GLU A 58 0.33 -15.54 -17.89
C GLU A 58 1.16 -14.49 -18.64
N GLN A 59 0.51 -13.45 -19.15
CA GLN A 59 1.20 -12.35 -19.82
C GLN A 59 2.16 -11.63 -18.86
N LEU A 60 1.70 -11.32 -17.64
CA LEU A 60 2.48 -10.61 -16.64
C LEU A 60 3.71 -11.41 -16.21
N GLY A 61 3.59 -12.74 -16.08
CA GLY A 61 4.71 -13.63 -15.75
C GLY A 61 5.83 -13.65 -16.80
N LYS A 62 5.51 -13.36 -18.07
CA LYS A 62 6.51 -13.22 -19.14
C LYS A 62 7.26 -11.88 -19.10
N MET A 63 6.62 -10.84 -18.56
CA MET A 63 7.16 -9.47 -18.52
C MET A 63 7.85 -9.13 -17.20
N VAL A 64 7.40 -9.73 -16.10
CA VAL A 64 7.83 -9.40 -14.73
C VAL A 64 8.55 -10.62 -14.14
N PRO A 65 9.89 -10.63 -14.10
CA PRO A 65 10.66 -11.77 -13.59
C PRO A 65 10.58 -11.90 -12.07
N SER A 66 10.24 -10.84 -11.35
CA SER A 66 10.13 -10.83 -9.89
C SER A 66 9.21 -9.72 -9.40
N MET A 67 8.58 -9.95 -8.26
CA MET A 67 7.81 -8.96 -7.50
C MET A 67 8.42 -8.75 -6.11
N VAL A 68 7.95 -7.73 -5.40
CA VAL A 68 8.34 -7.49 -4.00
C VAL A 68 7.09 -7.48 -3.15
N ARG A 69 7.01 -8.39 -2.19
CA ARG A 69 5.99 -8.38 -1.14
C ARG A 69 6.40 -7.38 -0.06
N ILE A 70 5.52 -6.44 0.25
CA ILE A 70 5.74 -5.43 1.30
C ILE A 70 4.88 -5.80 2.50
N ARG A 71 5.51 -6.18 3.62
CA ARG A 71 4.84 -6.37 4.90
C ARG A 71 4.99 -5.10 5.73
N ILE A 72 3.89 -4.54 6.20
CA ILE A 72 3.91 -3.42 7.15
C ILE A 72 3.51 -3.98 8.53
N THR A 73 4.41 -3.86 9.50
CA THR A 73 4.12 -4.18 10.90
C THR A 73 3.77 -2.89 11.61
N PRO A 74 2.52 -2.73 12.10
CA PRO A 74 2.13 -1.56 12.88
C PRO A 74 3.01 -1.42 14.12
N GLU A 75 3.33 -0.18 14.46
CA GLU A 75 3.97 0.14 15.74
C GLU A 75 2.88 0.71 16.64
N TRP A 76 2.39 -0.13 17.56
CA TRP A 76 1.45 0.31 18.57
C TRP A 76 2.18 1.15 19.61
N ASP A 77 2.33 2.45 19.34
CA ASP A 77 2.29 3.39 20.44
C ASP A 77 0.83 3.52 20.93
N ARG A 78 0.64 3.92 22.19
CA ARG A 78 -0.69 4.14 22.77
C ARG A 78 -1.55 5.19 22.02
N SER A 79 -1.04 5.77 20.93
CA SER A 79 -1.65 6.79 20.10
C SER A 79 -2.01 6.30 18.69
N ALA A 80 -1.97 4.98 18.42
CA ALA A 80 -2.64 4.37 17.27
C ALA A 80 -4.16 4.64 17.34
N ARG A 81 -4.53 5.86 16.94
CA ARG A 81 -5.90 6.36 16.94
C ARG A 81 -6.55 5.88 15.65
N PHE A 82 -7.46 4.91 15.78
CA PHE A 82 -8.56 4.77 14.83
C PHE A 82 -9.36 6.06 14.88
N SER A 83 -9.08 6.96 13.96
CA SER A 83 -9.80 8.21 13.84
C SER A 83 -10.75 8.03 12.67
N VAL A 84 -12.06 7.88 12.92
CA VAL A 84 -13.05 8.25 11.91
C VAL A 84 -13.01 9.77 11.83
N ALA A 85 -11.99 10.29 11.15
CA ALA A 85 -11.89 11.71 10.88
C ALA A 85 -12.86 12.01 9.74
N LEU A 86 -13.93 12.75 10.04
CA LEU A 86 -14.65 13.48 9.00
C LEU A 86 -13.61 14.32 8.27
N SER A 87 -13.33 13.96 7.02
CA SER A 87 -12.37 14.68 6.18
C SER A 87 -12.88 16.11 5.97
N GLN A 88 -12.41 17.07 6.78
CA GLN A 88 -12.35 18.46 6.37
C GLN A 88 -11.07 18.59 5.56
N ARG A 89 -11.17 18.47 4.23
CA ARG A 89 -10.04 18.78 3.35
C ARG A 89 -9.60 20.22 3.59
N ALA A 90 -8.50 20.40 4.31
CA ALA A 90 -7.66 21.59 4.24
C ALA A 90 -6.24 21.12 3.90
N PHE A 91 -5.98 20.98 2.60
CA PHE A 91 -4.65 20.69 2.08
C PHE A 91 -3.81 21.97 2.19
N ARG A 92 -2.86 22.01 3.13
CA ARG A 92 -1.79 23.02 3.17
C ARG A 92 -0.46 22.29 3.22
N VAL A 93 0.21 22.21 2.08
CA VAL A 93 1.62 21.79 2.00
C VAL A 93 2.46 23.04 2.16
N THR A 94 3.02 23.25 3.36
CA THR A 94 4.12 24.19 3.55
C THR A 94 5.41 23.38 3.47
N ARG A 95 6.19 23.58 2.40
CA ARG A 95 7.57 23.10 2.30
C ARG A 95 8.45 24.34 2.31
N GLU A 96 9.12 24.58 3.43
CA GLU A 96 10.22 25.55 3.51
C GLU A 96 11.45 24.75 3.94
N GLN A 97 12.34 24.48 3.00
CA GLN A 97 13.72 24.08 3.28
C GLN A 97 14.58 25.31 3.01
N THR A 98 14.88 26.06 4.07
CA THR A 98 16.01 26.99 4.04
C THR A 98 17.28 26.18 4.21
N ILE A 99 18.07 26.13 3.14
CA ILE A 99 19.45 25.65 3.17
C ILE A 99 20.28 26.76 3.81
N GLY A 100 21.04 26.40 4.84
CA GLY A 100 22.13 27.17 5.43
C GLY A 100 23.26 26.21 5.76
#